data_AF-A0A4Q9RQP1-F1
#
_entry.id   AF-A0A4Q9RQP1-F1
#
_cell.length_a   1.000
_cell.length_b   1.000
_cell.length_c   1.000
_cell.angle_alpha   90.00
_cell.angle_beta   90.00
_cell.angle_gamma   90.00
#
_symmetry.space_group_name_H-M   'P 1'
#
loop_
_entity.id
_entity.type
_entity.pdbx_description
1 polymer ?
#
loop_
_entity_poly.entity_id
_entity_poly.type
_entity_poly.pdbx_seq_one_letter_code
_entity_poly.pdbx_strand_id
1 'polypeptide(L)'
;MKKINLLIIFSFTFNMVAQDGSDIKYVKISNLDTSYIGKIVHLDFYNRSFAGLKYFSENLTDKVTIELDNKKIDFLEYRNDTGHNNWFSEQYLESIEFVDELKIRITMCKIEDITPNYVKVILFLQYKEKNGRLNYKNPNRIKYSFPREILTEVLVLN
;
A
#
# COMPACT_ATOMS: atom_id res chain seq x y z
N MET A 1 56.34 7.55 -36.59
CA MET A 1 56.32 8.10 -35.22
C MET A 1 54.92 7.95 -34.64
N LYS A 2 54.86 7.87 -33.31
CA LYS A 2 53.84 7.27 -32.43
C LYS A 2 52.36 7.58 -32.74
N LYS A 3 51.52 6.54 -32.68
CA LYS A 3 50.06 6.62 -32.52
C LYS A 3 49.73 7.39 -31.24
N ILE A 4 48.91 8.43 -31.32
CA ILE A 4 48.26 9.02 -30.15
C ILE A 4 46.76 8.82 -30.33
N ASN A 5 46.30 7.68 -29.83
CA ASN A 5 44.94 7.55 -29.33
C ASN A 5 44.89 8.39 -28.05
N LEU A 6 44.12 9.46 -28.03
CA LEU A 6 43.65 10.03 -26.76
C LEU A 6 42.13 10.03 -26.77
N LEU A 7 41.63 8.96 -26.19
CA LEU A 7 40.26 8.65 -25.82
C LEU A 7 39.70 9.81 -24.97
N ILE A 8 38.83 10.66 -25.55
CA ILE A 8 37.98 11.57 -24.79
C ILE A 8 36.74 10.78 -24.38
N ILE A 9 36.89 9.97 -23.34
CA ILE A 9 35.79 9.40 -22.56
C ILE A 9 36.11 9.79 -21.12
N PHE A 10 35.11 10.26 -20.36
CA PHE A 10 35.17 11.13 -19.16
C PHE A 10 35.06 12.61 -19.54
N SER A 11 33.89 13.26 -19.44
CA SER A 11 33.22 13.51 -18.16
C SER A 11 31.77 13.97 -18.38
N PHE A 12 30.86 13.04 -18.64
CA PHE A 12 29.42 13.29 -18.46
C PHE A 12 28.88 12.25 -17.48
N THR A 13 29.47 12.20 -16.28
CA THR A 13 28.73 11.70 -15.12
C THR A 13 27.73 12.79 -14.75
N PHE A 14 26.67 12.91 -15.56
CA PHE A 14 25.46 13.56 -15.10
C PHE A 14 25.11 12.88 -13.78
N ASN A 15 24.95 13.68 -12.73
CA ASN A 15 24.31 13.23 -11.50
C ASN A 15 22.94 12.69 -11.91
N MET A 16 22.86 11.40 -12.20
CA MET A 16 21.60 10.70 -12.32
C MET A 16 21.04 10.70 -10.92
N VAL A 17 20.35 11.78 -10.56
CA VAL A 17 19.42 11.77 -9.46
C VAL A 17 18.36 10.79 -9.91
N ALA A 18 18.43 9.57 -9.38
CA ALA A 18 17.33 8.62 -9.53
C ALA A 18 16.11 9.33 -8.95
N GLN A 19 15.20 9.74 -9.84
CA GLN A 19 13.92 10.28 -9.42
C GLN A 19 13.14 9.08 -8.90
N ASP A 20 12.83 9.11 -7.60
CA ASP A 20 11.88 8.17 -7.02
C ASP A 20 10.54 8.37 -7.73
N GLY A 21 10.09 7.34 -8.43
CA GLY A 21 8.83 7.34 -9.16
C GLY A 21 7.65 7.00 -8.24
N SER A 22 7.68 7.40 -6.97
CA SER A 22 6.63 7.09 -6.01
C SER A 22 5.73 8.30 -5.76
N ASP A 23 4.41 8.12 -5.82
CA ASP A 23 3.40 9.13 -5.49
C ASP A 23 2.90 9.01 -4.04
N ILE A 24 3.73 8.40 -3.17
CA ILE A 24 3.36 8.01 -1.81
C ILE A 24 4.28 8.67 -0.79
N LYS A 25 3.68 9.24 0.25
CA LYS A 25 4.36 9.65 1.46
C LYS A 25 4.11 8.64 2.58
N TYR A 26 5.18 8.08 3.11
CA TYR A 26 5.16 7.19 4.27
C TYR A 26 5.10 7.98 5.56
N VAL A 27 4.11 7.68 6.40
CA VAL A 27 3.92 8.31 7.71
C VAL A 27 3.89 7.22 8.77
N LYS A 28 4.90 7.19 9.64
CA LYS A 28 4.91 6.28 10.79
C LYS A 28 3.67 6.47 11.64
N ILE A 29 3.09 5.37 12.13
CA ILE A 29 1.90 5.45 12.98
C ILE A 29 2.12 6.34 14.21
N SER A 30 3.35 6.41 14.75
CA SER A 30 3.71 7.29 15.87
C SER A 30 3.56 8.77 15.56
N ASN A 31 3.65 9.15 14.28
CA ASN A 31 3.61 10.51 13.79
C ASN A 31 2.24 10.85 13.16
N LEU A 32 1.29 9.92 13.20
CA LEU A 32 -0.05 10.13 12.66
C LEU A 32 -0.89 10.98 13.63
N ASP A 33 -1.24 12.18 13.19
CA ASP A 33 -2.06 13.17 13.92
C ASP A 33 -3.31 13.60 13.13
N THR A 34 -4.10 14.50 13.71
CA THR A 34 -5.38 14.94 13.13
C THR A 34 -5.25 15.66 11.78
N SER A 35 -4.07 16.11 11.36
CA SER A 35 -3.87 16.73 10.04
C SER A 35 -4.09 15.76 8.87
N TYR A 36 -4.07 14.45 9.15
CA TYR A 36 -4.33 13.40 8.16
C TYR A 36 -5.81 13.03 8.03
N ILE A 37 -6.70 13.60 8.86
CA ILE A 37 -8.15 13.39 8.72
C ILE A 37 -8.61 13.86 7.34
N GLY A 38 -9.38 13.01 6.67
CA GLY A 38 -9.89 13.24 5.32
C GLY A 38 -8.94 12.82 4.18
N LYS A 39 -7.69 12.44 4.48
CA LYS A 39 -6.72 11.98 3.46
C LYS A 39 -7.05 10.58 2.97
N ILE A 40 -6.73 10.33 1.69
CA ILE A 40 -6.77 9.02 1.05
C ILE A 40 -5.44 8.31 1.30
N VAL A 41 -5.51 7.10 1.85
CA VAL A 41 -4.35 6.37 2.35
C VAL A 41 -4.44 4.87 2.08
N HIS A 42 -3.28 4.20 2.07
CA HIS A 42 -3.17 2.79 2.41
C HIS A 42 -2.66 2.64 3.84
N LEU A 43 -3.06 1.55 4.49
CA LEU A 43 -2.60 1.19 5.83
C LEU A 43 -1.64 0.02 5.69
N ASP A 44 -0.45 0.14 6.29
CA ASP A 44 0.55 -0.93 6.35
C ASP A 44 0.47 -1.63 7.72
N PHE A 45 0.57 -2.96 7.74
CA PHE A 45 0.25 -3.78 8.92
C PHE A 45 1.44 -4.58 9.44
N TYR A 46 1.55 -4.70 10.77
CA TYR A 46 2.50 -5.54 11.52
C TYR A 46 4.00 -5.29 11.29
N ASN A 47 4.53 -5.56 10.09
CA ASN A 47 5.97 -5.48 9.80
C ASN A 47 6.33 -4.18 9.09
N ARG A 48 7.56 -3.68 9.31
CA ARG A 48 8.11 -2.60 8.49
C ARG A 48 8.54 -3.18 7.14
N SER A 49 7.84 -2.77 6.09
CA SER A 49 8.17 -3.08 4.70
C SER A 49 9.43 -2.32 4.24
N PHE A 50 10.62 -2.68 4.74
CA PHE A 50 11.87 -2.19 4.15
C PHE A 50 12.23 -3.04 2.91
N ALA A 51 12.03 -2.48 1.72
CA ALA A 51 12.49 -3.08 0.45
C ALA A 51 14.02 -3.32 0.39
N GLY A 52 14.82 -2.74 1.30
CA GLY A 52 16.29 -2.80 1.27
C GLY A 52 16.95 -4.09 1.79
N LEU A 53 16.24 -4.97 2.50
CA LEU A 53 16.79 -6.27 2.97
C LEU A 53 16.28 -7.46 2.13
N LYS A 54 15.60 -7.18 1.02
CA LYS A 54 14.56 -8.04 0.43
C LYS A 54 15.01 -8.75 -0.86
N TYR A 55 16.30 -9.01 -1.04
CA TYR A 55 16.84 -9.77 -2.19
C TYR A 55 16.37 -11.24 -2.27
N PHE A 56 15.63 -11.74 -1.26
CA PHE A 56 15.24 -13.16 -1.17
C PHE A 56 13.76 -13.42 -0.79
N SER A 57 12.89 -12.41 -0.74
CA SER A 57 11.48 -12.64 -0.41
C SER A 57 10.55 -11.87 -1.34
N GLU A 58 10.13 -12.56 -2.40
CA GLU A 58 9.15 -12.08 -3.37
C GLU A 58 7.72 -11.99 -2.80
N ASN A 59 7.48 -12.40 -1.55
CA ASN A 59 6.15 -12.53 -0.96
C ASN A 59 6.12 -12.10 0.52
N LEU A 60 6.42 -10.83 0.83
CA LEU A 60 5.95 -10.25 2.10
C LEU A 60 4.48 -9.87 1.92
N THR A 61 3.60 -10.86 2.06
CA THR A 61 2.15 -10.68 2.08
C THR A 61 1.70 -10.66 3.53
N ASP A 62 1.82 -9.49 4.18
CA ASP A 62 1.27 -9.34 5.52
C ASP A 62 -0.24 -9.63 5.47
N LYS A 63 -0.67 -10.53 6.35
CA LYS A 63 -2.06 -10.99 6.45
C LYS A 63 -2.76 -10.16 7.51
N VAL A 64 -3.87 -9.52 7.17
CA VAL A 64 -4.72 -8.80 8.11
C VAL A 64 -6.13 -9.40 8.14
N THR A 65 -6.66 -9.63 9.33
CA THR A 65 -8.05 -10.05 9.50
C THR A 65 -8.92 -8.82 9.75
N ILE A 66 -9.94 -8.63 8.91
CA ILE A 66 -10.90 -7.52 8.99
C ILE A 66 -12.30 -8.11 9.16
N GLU A 67 -13.06 -7.56 10.10
CA GLU A 67 -14.44 -7.97 10.32
C GLU A 67 -15.41 -7.11 9.49
N LEU A 68 -16.05 -7.69 8.47
CA LEU A 68 -17.06 -7.03 7.64
C LEU A 68 -18.39 -7.76 7.83
N ASP A 69 -19.47 -7.03 8.15
CA ASP A 69 -20.81 -7.60 8.38
C ASP A 69 -20.83 -8.81 9.33
N ASN A 70 -20.10 -8.71 10.45
CA ASN A 70 -19.89 -9.77 11.45
C ASN A 70 -19.18 -11.03 10.92
N LYS A 71 -18.54 -10.96 9.75
CA LYS A 71 -17.70 -12.02 9.20
C LYS A 71 -16.24 -11.60 9.30
N LYS A 72 -15.41 -12.43 9.94
CA LYS A 72 -13.96 -12.26 9.94
C LYS A 72 -13.39 -12.74 8.60
N ILE A 73 -12.76 -11.84 7.88
CA ILE A 73 -12.25 -12.08 6.54
C ILE A 73 -10.76 -11.78 6.56
N ASP A 74 -9.99 -12.74 6.08
CA ASP A 74 -8.55 -12.62 5.96
C ASP A 74 -8.19 -11.97 4.62
N PHE A 75 -7.32 -10.96 4.67
CA PHE A 75 -6.82 -10.24 3.52
C PHE A 75 -5.30 -10.36 3.43
N LEU A 76 -4.79 -10.39 2.21
CA LEU A 76 -3.37 -10.26 1.91
C LEU A 76 -3.10 -8.88 1.32
N GLU A 77 -1.99 -8.28 1.73
CA GLU A 77 -1.46 -7.09 1.10
C GLU A 77 -0.84 -7.42 -0.26
N TYR A 78 -1.23 -6.63 -1.26
CA TYR A 78 -0.61 -6.62 -2.58
C TYR A 78 0.08 -5.28 -2.80
N ARG A 79 1.36 -5.32 -3.17
CA ARG A 79 2.16 -4.14 -3.50
C ARG A 79 3.02 -4.41 -4.73
N ASN A 80 2.97 -3.50 -5.70
CA ASN A 80 3.96 -3.44 -6.78
C ASN A 80 5.06 -2.46 -6.41
N ASP A 81 5.98 -2.87 -5.54
CA ASP A 81 7.09 -2.03 -5.07
C ASP A 81 8.43 -2.58 -5.59
N THR A 82 9.14 -1.77 -6.36
CA THR A 82 10.45 -2.11 -6.95
C THR A 82 11.64 -1.56 -6.16
N GLY A 83 11.38 -0.89 -5.03
CA GLY A 83 12.36 -0.13 -4.25
C GLY A 83 12.70 1.25 -4.84
N HIS A 84 12.37 1.48 -6.12
CA HIS A 84 12.58 2.75 -6.83
C HIS A 84 11.29 3.38 -7.37
N ASN A 85 10.26 2.55 -7.60
CA ASN A 85 8.93 2.96 -7.99
C ASN A 85 7.94 2.24 -7.09
N ASN A 86 7.06 3.01 -6.45
CA ASN A 86 5.93 2.50 -5.69
C ASN A 86 4.73 3.43 -5.88
N TRP A 87 3.72 2.96 -6.60
CA TRP A 87 2.54 3.73 -6.96
C TRP A 87 1.36 3.39 -6.06
N PHE A 88 0.65 4.43 -5.60
CA PHE A 88 -0.50 4.31 -4.72
C PHE A 88 -1.58 3.45 -5.37
N SER A 89 -1.84 3.64 -6.67
CA SER A 89 -2.86 2.90 -7.42
C SER A 89 -2.56 1.42 -7.62
N GLU A 90 -1.34 0.97 -7.37
CA GLU A 90 -0.89 -0.41 -7.57
C GLU A 90 -0.83 -1.20 -6.27
N GLN A 91 -1.48 -0.69 -5.22
CA GLN A 91 -1.57 -1.31 -3.92
C GLN A 91 -3.03 -1.58 -3.54
N TYR A 92 -3.27 -2.68 -2.85
CA TYR A 92 -4.59 -3.02 -2.31
C TYR A 92 -4.48 -4.18 -1.31
N LEU A 93 -5.53 -4.36 -0.52
CA LEU A 93 -5.77 -5.61 0.21
C LEU A 93 -6.75 -6.46 -0.60
N GLU A 94 -6.53 -7.77 -0.67
CA GLU A 94 -7.48 -8.69 -1.30
C GLU A 94 -7.75 -9.90 -0.41
N SER A 95 -9.02 -10.30 -0.31
CA SER A 95 -9.43 -11.41 0.54
C SER A 95 -8.76 -12.69 0.08
N ILE A 96 -8.31 -13.54 1.00
CA ILE A 96 -7.69 -14.84 0.65
C ILE A 96 -8.74 -15.74 0.00
N GLU A 97 -9.87 -15.87 0.66
CA GLU A 97 -10.98 -16.70 0.20
C GLU A 97 -12.06 -15.88 -0.50
N PHE A 98 -12.92 -16.58 -1.22
CA PHE A 98 -14.19 -16.03 -1.69
C PHE A 98 -15.20 -16.03 -0.55
N VAL A 99 -15.83 -14.88 -0.31
CA VAL A 99 -16.90 -14.72 0.68
C VAL A 99 -18.20 -14.50 -0.09
N ASP A 100 -19.18 -15.38 0.11
CA ASP A 100 -20.45 -15.35 -0.63
C ASP A 100 -20.23 -15.31 -2.17
N GLU A 101 -19.32 -16.16 -2.65
CA GLU A 101 -18.89 -16.26 -4.06
C GLU A 101 -18.17 -15.04 -4.63
N LEU A 102 -17.78 -14.08 -3.78
CA LEU A 102 -17.10 -12.85 -4.18
C LEU A 102 -15.71 -12.75 -3.57
N LYS A 103 -14.75 -12.34 -4.39
CA LYS A 103 -13.45 -11.85 -3.93
C LYS A 103 -13.60 -10.39 -3.52
N ILE A 104 -13.09 -10.02 -2.35
CA ILE A 104 -13.23 -8.67 -1.82
C ILE A 104 -11.87 -7.99 -1.91
N ARG A 105 -11.84 -6.78 -2.49
CA ARG A 105 -10.64 -5.96 -2.58
C ARG A 105 -10.88 -4.63 -1.88
N ILE A 106 -10.01 -4.26 -0.95
CA ILE A 106 -9.99 -2.92 -0.36
C ILE A 106 -8.93 -2.13 -1.14
N THR A 107 -9.38 -1.20 -1.97
CA THR A 107 -8.51 -0.47 -2.91
C THR A 107 -7.85 0.75 -2.30
N MET A 108 -8.41 1.31 -1.23
CA MET A 108 -7.88 2.45 -0.50
C MET A 108 -8.72 2.69 0.76
N CYS A 109 -8.22 3.54 1.65
CA CYS A 109 -8.92 4.02 2.84
C CYS A 109 -9.02 5.54 2.81
N LYS A 110 -10.03 6.11 3.48
CA LYS A 110 -10.06 7.52 3.86
C LYS A 110 -10.06 7.64 5.37
N ILE A 111 -9.13 8.38 5.95
CA ILE A 111 -9.11 8.61 7.39
C ILE A 111 -10.32 9.46 7.79
N GLU A 112 -11.11 8.97 8.73
CA GLU A 112 -12.27 9.67 9.27
C GLU A 112 -11.95 10.31 10.62
N ASP A 113 -11.20 9.60 11.46
CA ASP A 113 -10.88 10.05 12.82
C ASP A 113 -9.63 9.34 13.33
N ILE A 114 -8.88 10.00 14.22
CA ILE A 114 -7.65 9.48 14.81
C ILE A 114 -7.72 9.66 16.33
N THR A 115 -7.60 8.54 17.04
CA THR A 115 -7.56 8.50 18.50
C THR A 115 -6.24 7.89 18.97
N PRO A 116 -5.93 7.94 20.28
CA PRO A 116 -4.73 7.29 20.82
C PRO A 116 -4.69 5.77 20.59
N ASN A 117 -5.85 5.10 20.48
CA ASN A 117 -5.92 3.64 20.40
C ASN A 117 -6.30 3.14 19.00
N TYR A 118 -6.99 3.96 18.22
CA TYR A 118 -7.57 3.55 16.94
C TYR A 118 -7.41 4.61 15.85
N VAL A 119 -7.34 4.14 14.61
CA VAL A 119 -7.55 4.93 13.39
C VAL A 119 -8.87 4.49 12.76
N LYS A 120 -9.83 5.40 12.70
CA LYS A 120 -11.12 5.14 12.02
C LYS A 120 -11.00 5.56 10.56
N VAL A 121 -11.46 4.69 9.67
CA VAL A 121 -11.39 4.89 8.23
C VAL A 121 -12.70 4.52 7.55
N ILE A 122 -12.88 5.05 6.34
CA ILE A 122 -13.80 4.53 5.35
C ILE A 122 -12.98 3.66 4.39
N LEU A 123 -13.26 2.36 4.37
CA LEU A 123 -12.72 1.40 3.41
C LEU A 123 -13.43 1.57 2.07
N PHE A 124 -12.68 1.56 0.96
CA PHE A 124 -13.23 1.54 -0.39
C PHE A 124 -13.13 0.12 -0.93
N LEU A 125 -14.29 -0.53 -1.14
CA LEU A 125 -14.37 -1.94 -1.48
C LEU A 125 -14.77 -2.13 -2.95
N GLN A 126 -14.15 -3.13 -3.57
CA GLN A 126 -14.57 -3.73 -4.83
C GLN A 126 -14.87 -5.21 -4.60
N TYR A 127 -15.94 -5.70 -5.21
CA TYR A 127 -16.32 -7.10 -5.16
C TYR A 127 -16.16 -7.69 -6.55
N LYS A 128 -15.51 -8.85 -6.66
CA LYS A 128 -15.28 -9.53 -7.94
C LYS A 128 -15.87 -10.94 -7.90
N GLU A 129 -16.62 -11.28 -8.93
CA GLU A 129 -17.08 -12.64 -9.18
C GLU A 129 -15.89 -13.54 -9.58
N LYS A 130 -16.08 -14.87 -9.55
CA LYS A 130 -15.06 -15.85 -9.96
C LYS A 130 -14.56 -15.65 -11.40
N ASN A 131 -15.38 -15.08 -12.27
CA ASN A 131 -15.04 -14.74 -13.66
C ASN A 131 -14.25 -13.41 -13.78
N GLY A 132 -13.93 -12.74 -12.67
CA GLY A 132 -13.24 -11.45 -12.62
C GLY A 132 -14.13 -10.23 -12.80
N ARG A 133 -15.43 -10.39 -13.07
CA ARG A 133 -16.37 -9.28 -13.26
C ARG A 133 -16.62 -8.56 -11.94
N LEU A 134 -16.65 -7.23 -11.99
CA LEU A 134 -17.02 -6.40 -10.85
C LEU A 134 -18.52 -6.56 -10.53
N ASN A 135 -18.81 -6.78 -9.26
CA ASN A 135 -20.14 -6.82 -8.70
C ASN A 135 -20.41 -5.52 -7.93
N TYR A 136 -21.41 -4.76 -8.38
CA TYR A 136 -21.78 -3.46 -7.83
C TYR A 136 -22.98 -3.50 -6.88
N LYS A 137 -23.49 -4.70 -6.54
CA LYS A 137 -24.67 -4.83 -5.66
C LYS A 137 -24.34 -4.57 -4.19
N ASN A 138 -23.09 -4.82 -3.78
CA ASN A 138 -22.66 -4.65 -2.40
C ASN A 138 -22.17 -3.22 -2.13
N PRO A 139 -22.24 -2.73 -0.87
CA PRO A 139 -21.74 -1.42 -0.49
C PRO A 139 -20.25 -1.28 -0.82
N ASN A 140 -19.89 -0.27 -1.61
CA ASN A 140 -18.48 0.00 -1.96
C ASN A 140 -17.73 0.80 -0.89
N ARG A 141 -18.38 1.14 0.22
CA ARG A 141 -17.82 1.93 1.32
C ARG A 141 -18.30 1.43 2.67
N ILE A 142 -17.38 1.12 3.56
CA ILE A 142 -17.67 0.64 4.92
C ILE A 142 -16.78 1.38 5.91
N LYS A 143 -17.32 1.79 7.05
CA LYS A 143 -16.53 2.36 8.14
C LYS A 143 -15.88 1.23 8.93
N TYR A 144 -14.59 1.39 9.26
CA TYR A 144 -13.85 0.43 10.04
C TYR A 144 -12.88 1.13 11.00
N SER A 145 -12.59 0.49 12.13
CA SER A 145 -11.70 1.02 13.15
C SER A 145 -10.53 0.06 13.34
N PHE A 146 -9.34 0.47 12.93
CA PHE A 146 -8.13 -0.32 13.12
C PHE A 146 -7.47 0.04 14.46
N PRO A 147 -7.11 -0.96 15.29
CA PRO A 147 -6.22 -0.75 16.43
C PRO A 147 -4.88 -0.19 15.95
N ARG A 148 -4.32 0.83 16.61
CA ARG A 148 -3.01 1.38 16.23
C ARG A 148 -1.88 0.37 16.37
N GLU A 149 -2.01 -0.61 17.27
CA GLU A 149 -0.99 -1.62 17.54
C GLU A 149 -0.71 -2.54 16.35
N ILE A 150 -1.67 -2.71 15.44
CA ILE A 150 -1.48 -3.52 14.22
C ILE A 150 -1.02 -2.68 13.02
N LEU A 151 -0.94 -1.36 13.16
CA LEU A 151 -0.56 -0.43 12.09
C LEU A 151 0.90 -0.03 12.24
N THR A 152 1.66 -0.13 11.15
CA THR A 152 3.07 0.27 11.13
C THR A 152 3.22 1.67 10.55
N GLU A 153 2.67 1.87 9.36
CA GLU A 153 2.77 3.09 8.57
C GLU A 153 1.44 3.39 7.86
N VAL A 154 1.26 4.65 7.52
CA VAL A 154 0.18 5.14 6.66
C VAL A 154 0.82 5.68 5.40
N LEU A 155 0.43 5.11 4.27
CA LEU A 155 0.89 5.50 2.95
C LEU A 155 -0.10 6.52 2.41
N VAL A 156 0.32 7.78 2.32
CA VAL A 156 -0.55 8.89 1.93
C VAL A 156 -0.27 9.24 0.48
N LEU A 157 -1.33 9.34 -0.33
CA LEU A 157 -1.22 9.85 -1.70
C LEU A 157 -0.72 11.32 -1.66
N ASN A 158 0.38 11.60 -2.35
CA ASN A 158 0.96 12.95 -2.46
C ASN A 158 0.10 13.91 -3.30
#